data_AF-A0A7X3P0Y4-F1
#
_entry.id   AF-A0A7X3P0Y4-F1
#
_cell.length_a   1.000
_cell.length_b   1.000
_cell.length_c   1.000
_cell.angle_alpha   90.00
_cell.angle_beta   90.00
_cell.angle_gamma   90.00
#
_symmetry.space_group_name_H-M   'P 1'
#
loop_
_entity.id
_entity.type
_entity.pdbx_description
1 polymer ?
#
loop_
_entity_poly.entity_id
_entity_poly.type
_entity_poly.pdbx_seq_one_letter_code
_entity_poly.pdbx_strand_id
1 'polypeptide(L)'
;MNSELHDYTINKENGFKKPLETLCNIGAAEFLMPSKELTKLYNKRGFNVQLIPFAANYFKSSIIAAAIQLAQVAPNRCIAVICEKGLIPNDKASSKVSLLTTENQSHNKPKLHVVYSASSPSTNRWLAKYTVFPDNDLVNQAYSQSKILEGESEIPFPSWKERCPCEALYNRNRVYALFHLTPPPNLDQMTLF
;
A
#
# COMPACT_ATOMS: atom_id res chain seq x y z
N MET A 1 14.96 -36.16 30.88
CA MET A 1 14.82 -36.32 29.42
C MET A 1 13.33 -36.45 29.11
N ASN A 2 12.68 -35.38 28.64
CA ASN A 2 11.37 -35.36 27.93
C ASN A 2 10.85 -33.90 27.82
N SER A 3 11.64 -32.99 27.25
CA SER A 3 11.22 -31.60 27.03
C SER A 3 11.72 -31.02 25.69
N GLU A 4 11.99 -31.88 24.70
CA GLU A 4 12.45 -31.44 23.37
C GLU A 4 11.44 -31.74 22.24
N LEU A 5 10.41 -32.55 22.52
CA LEU A 5 9.39 -32.94 21.54
C LEU A 5 8.23 -31.93 21.41
N HIS A 6 7.97 -31.10 22.43
CA HIS A 6 6.91 -30.08 22.38
C HIS A 6 7.34 -28.79 21.67
N ASP A 7 8.61 -28.39 21.78
CA ASP A 7 9.11 -27.18 21.11
C ASP A 7 9.21 -27.34 19.57
N TYR A 8 9.32 -28.57 19.08
CA TYR A 8 9.36 -28.85 17.65
C TYR A 8 7.97 -28.77 16.98
N THR A 9 6.89 -28.96 17.74
CA THR A 9 5.52 -28.90 17.21
C THR A 9 4.99 -27.47 17.13
N ILE A 10 5.32 -26.64 18.14
CA ILE A 10 4.86 -25.24 18.23
C ILE A 10 5.42 -24.37 17.08
N ASN A 11 6.66 -24.64 16.65
CA ASN A 11 7.27 -23.92 15.53
C ASN A 11 6.67 -24.27 14.16
N LYS A 12 6.14 -25.49 13.96
CA LYS A 12 5.47 -25.89 12.71
C LYS A 12 4.09 -25.25 12.56
N GLU A 13 3.31 -25.17 13.65
CA GLU A 13 1.98 -24.56 13.61
C GLU A 13 2.01 -23.08 13.21
N ASN A 14 3.03 -22.34 13.65
CA ASN A 14 3.19 -20.93 13.28
C ASN A 14 3.64 -20.72 11.82
N GLY A 15 4.28 -21.72 11.20
CA GLY A 15 4.65 -21.70 9.78
C GLY A 15 3.45 -21.80 8.83
N PHE A 16 2.41 -22.53 9.22
CA PHE A 16 1.19 -22.71 8.39
C PHE A 16 0.12 -21.62 8.61
N LYS A 17 0.10 -20.95 9.76
CA LYS A 17 -0.89 -19.90 10.07
C LYS A 17 -0.81 -18.71 9.10
N LYS A 18 0.39 -18.23 8.77
CA LYS A 18 0.57 -17.07 7.88
C LYS A 18 0.10 -17.33 6.43
N PRO A 19 0.47 -18.45 5.77
CA PRO A 19 -0.10 -18.79 4.47
C PRO A 19 -1.61 -19.00 4.52
N LEU A 20 -2.13 -19.65 5.57
CA LEU A 20 -3.57 -19.89 5.72
C LEU A 20 -4.36 -18.58 5.86
N GLU A 21 -3.91 -17.66 6.71
CA GLU A 21 -4.50 -16.33 6.88
C GLU A 21 -4.47 -15.53 5.57
N THR A 22 -3.36 -15.63 4.83
CA THR A 22 -3.24 -15.00 3.51
C THR A 22 -4.28 -15.56 2.53
N LEU A 23 -4.45 -16.88 2.47
CA LEU A 23 -5.46 -17.54 1.63
C LEU A 23 -6.88 -17.17 2.05
N CYS A 24 -7.17 -17.08 3.35
CA CYS A 24 -8.45 -16.60 3.86
C CYS A 24 -8.72 -15.16 3.43
N ASN A 25 -7.72 -14.27 3.51
CA ASN A 25 -7.85 -12.88 3.08
C ASN A 25 -8.09 -12.77 1.58
N ILE A 26 -7.39 -13.57 0.75
CA ILE A 26 -7.61 -13.65 -0.70
C ILE A 26 -9.02 -14.14 -1.00
N GLY A 27 -9.47 -15.22 -0.35
CA GLY A 27 -10.80 -15.79 -0.54
C GLY A 27 -11.91 -14.81 -0.16
N ALA A 28 -11.77 -14.13 0.98
CA ALA A 28 -12.70 -13.09 1.41
C ALA A 28 -12.73 -11.90 0.44
N ALA A 29 -11.56 -11.48 -0.07
CA ALA A 29 -11.46 -10.39 -1.03
C ALA A 29 -12.16 -10.74 -2.35
N GLU A 30 -11.94 -11.94 -2.90
CA GLU A 30 -12.62 -12.39 -4.13
C GLU A 30 -14.12 -12.59 -3.94
N PHE A 31 -14.56 -13.03 -2.75
CA PHE A 31 -15.98 -13.16 -2.44
C PHE A 31 -16.70 -11.80 -2.34
N LEU A 32 -16.08 -10.82 -1.65
CA LEU A 32 -16.66 -9.49 -1.45
C LEU A 32 -16.51 -8.58 -2.67
N MET A 33 -15.37 -8.69 -3.36
CA MET A 33 -14.97 -7.86 -4.48
C MET A 33 -14.41 -8.73 -5.62
N PRO A 34 -15.29 -9.42 -6.38
CA PRO A 34 -14.85 -10.33 -7.42
C PRO A 34 -13.95 -9.65 -8.45
N SER A 35 -12.79 -10.23 -8.71
CA SER A 35 -11.78 -9.65 -9.60
C SER A 35 -12.33 -9.39 -10.99
N LYS A 36 -13.16 -10.29 -11.52
CA LYS A 36 -13.80 -10.13 -12.84
C LYS A 36 -14.72 -8.91 -12.92
N GLU A 37 -15.46 -8.63 -11.85
CA GLU A 37 -16.35 -7.46 -11.81
C GLU A 37 -15.55 -6.16 -11.64
N LEU A 38 -14.49 -6.18 -10.82
CA LEU A 38 -13.58 -5.03 -10.69
C LEU A 38 -12.85 -4.74 -12.01
N THR A 39 -12.45 -5.77 -12.76
CA THR A 39 -11.89 -5.63 -14.12
C THR A 39 -12.86 -4.99 -15.09
N LYS A 40 -14.11 -5.44 -15.14
CA LYS A 40 -15.14 -4.77 -15.95
C LYS A 40 -15.32 -3.30 -15.57
N LEU A 41 -15.15 -2.99 -14.28
CA LEU A 41 -15.35 -1.66 -13.74
C LEU A 41 -14.21 -0.72 -14.16
N TYR A 42 -12.94 -1.12 -14.08
CA TYR A 42 -11.83 -0.31 -14.60
C TYR A 42 -11.81 -0.24 -16.13
N ASN A 43 -12.23 -1.29 -16.83
CA ASN A 43 -12.36 -1.26 -18.30
C ASN A 43 -13.41 -0.25 -18.79
N LYS A 44 -14.38 0.12 -17.94
CA LYS A 44 -15.41 1.11 -18.27
C LYS A 44 -15.07 2.53 -17.82
N ARG A 45 -14.28 2.68 -16.75
CA ARG A 45 -14.05 3.97 -16.07
C ARG A 45 -12.61 4.45 -16.14
N GLY A 46 -11.71 3.64 -16.70
CA GLY A 46 -10.27 3.83 -16.59
C GLY A 46 -9.73 3.23 -15.29
N PHE A 47 -8.48 2.78 -15.36
CA PHE A 47 -7.72 2.36 -14.18
C PHE A 47 -6.99 3.57 -13.58
N ASN A 48 -7.51 4.09 -12.47
CA ASN A 48 -7.00 5.30 -11.80
C ASN A 48 -7.31 5.27 -10.29
N VAL A 49 -6.74 6.20 -9.52
CA VAL A 49 -6.89 6.26 -8.06
C VAL A 49 -8.33 6.58 -7.62
N GLN A 50 -9.10 7.28 -8.47
CA GLN A 50 -10.49 7.62 -8.20
C GLN A 50 -11.40 6.38 -8.17
N LEU A 51 -10.96 5.28 -8.78
CA LEU A 51 -11.67 4.02 -8.78
C LEU A 51 -11.72 3.38 -7.40
N ILE A 52 -10.77 3.68 -6.52
CA ILE A 52 -10.69 3.13 -5.16
C ILE A 52 -11.94 3.44 -4.32
N PRO A 53 -12.31 4.72 -4.08
CA PRO A 53 -13.54 5.03 -3.35
C PRO A 53 -14.79 4.58 -4.10
N PHE A 54 -14.79 4.59 -5.43
CA PHE A 54 -15.91 4.10 -6.22
C PHE A 54 -16.17 2.60 -6.00
N ALA A 55 -15.13 1.78 -6.14
CA ALA A 55 -15.20 0.34 -5.91
C ALA A 55 -15.59 0.02 -4.47
N ALA A 56 -15.05 0.74 -3.48
CA ALA A 56 -15.43 0.57 -2.08
C ALA A 56 -16.94 0.75 -1.86
N ASN A 57 -17.52 1.80 -2.45
CA ASN A 57 -18.97 2.04 -2.35
C ASN A 57 -19.79 1.02 -3.16
N TYR A 58 -19.31 0.60 -4.33
CA TYR A 58 -19.98 -0.35 -5.22
C TYR A 58 -20.09 -1.74 -4.58
N PHE A 59 -18.98 -2.25 -4.05
CA PHE A 59 -18.89 -3.58 -3.42
C PHE A 59 -19.21 -3.58 -1.91
N LYS A 60 -19.56 -2.41 -1.34
CA LYS A 60 -19.81 -2.25 0.11
C LYS A 60 -18.65 -2.75 0.97
N SER A 61 -17.42 -2.49 0.52
CA SER A 61 -16.19 -2.87 1.21
C SER A 61 -15.53 -1.68 1.91
N SER A 62 -14.48 -1.95 2.68
CA SER A 62 -13.59 -0.88 3.11
C SER A 62 -12.82 -0.30 1.92
N ILE A 63 -12.47 0.98 2.00
CA ILE A 63 -11.66 1.65 0.97
C ILE A 63 -10.21 1.09 0.91
N ILE A 64 -9.71 0.54 2.03
CA ILE A 64 -8.43 -0.16 2.06
C ILE A 64 -8.52 -1.46 1.25
N ALA A 65 -9.55 -2.26 1.49
CA ALA A 65 -9.76 -3.50 0.75
C ALA A 65 -9.91 -3.23 -0.75
N ALA A 66 -10.64 -2.16 -1.12
CA ALA A 66 -10.75 -1.72 -2.51
C ALA A 66 -9.40 -1.34 -3.12
N ALA A 67 -8.56 -0.59 -2.41
CA ALA A 67 -7.23 -0.22 -2.90
C ALA A 67 -6.32 -1.43 -3.11
N ILE A 68 -6.32 -2.37 -2.15
CA ILE A 68 -5.52 -3.60 -2.24
C ILE A 68 -6.01 -4.47 -3.41
N GLN A 69 -7.32 -4.72 -3.49
CA GLN A 69 -7.90 -5.53 -4.56
C GLN A 69 -7.67 -4.88 -5.93
N LEU A 70 -7.78 -3.56 -6.03
CA LEU A 70 -7.51 -2.83 -7.27
C LEU A 70 -6.07 -3.04 -7.76
N ALA A 71 -5.09 -2.99 -6.86
CA ALA A 71 -3.71 -3.33 -7.21
C ALA A 71 -3.58 -4.78 -7.66
N GLN A 72 -4.22 -5.73 -6.95
CA GLN A 72 -4.15 -7.16 -7.27
C GLN A 72 -4.75 -7.53 -8.64
N VAL A 73 -5.68 -6.73 -9.16
CA VAL A 73 -6.26 -6.93 -10.50
C VAL A 73 -5.74 -5.93 -11.54
N ALA A 74 -4.70 -5.16 -11.20
CA ALA A 74 -4.21 -4.08 -12.02
C ALA A 74 -3.76 -4.58 -13.41
N PRO A 75 -4.14 -3.88 -14.49
CA PRO A 75 -3.77 -4.26 -15.84
C PRO A 75 -2.31 -3.92 -16.19
N ASN A 76 -1.65 -3.10 -15.38
CA ASN A 76 -0.27 -2.64 -15.55
C ASN A 76 0.55 -2.96 -14.30
N ARG A 77 1.88 -2.83 -14.42
CA ARG A 77 2.79 -2.91 -13.26
C ARG A 77 2.59 -1.67 -12.40
N CYS A 78 2.05 -1.85 -11.20
CA CYS A 78 1.81 -0.75 -10.29
C CYS A 78 1.95 -1.14 -8.81
N ILE A 79 2.08 -0.13 -7.96
CA ILE A 79 2.08 -0.27 -6.50
C ILE A 79 1.02 0.66 -5.94
N ALA A 80 0.05 0.12 -5.21
CA ALA A 80 -0.86 0.89 -4.39
C ALA A 80 -0.27 1.09 -2.99
N VAL A 81 -0.37 2.31 -2.46
CA VAL A 81 -0.04 2.60 -1.07
C VAL A 81 -1.19 3.32 -0.39
N ILE A 82 -1.29 3.08 0.91
CA ILE A 82 -2.19 3.79 1.80
C ILE A 82 -1.32 4.42 2.86
N CYS A 83 -1.40 5.73 2.99
CA CYS A 83 -0.62 6.50 3.94
C CYS A 83 -1.51 7.17 4.99
N GLU A 84 -1.01 7.25 6.21
CA GLU A 84 -1.67 7.92 7.33
C GLU A 84 -0.67 8.80 8.07
N LYS A 85 -1.14 9.92 8.63
CA LYS A 85 -0.31 10.79 9.45
C LYS A 85 -0.29 10.26 10.87
N GLY A 86 0.89 9.93 11.38
CA GLY A 86 1.03 9.41 12.73
C GLY A 86 2.47 9.37 13.20
N LEU A 87 2.65 8.89 14.43
CA LEU A 87 3.97 8.63 14.99
C LEU A 87 4.50 7.31 14.40
N ILE A 88 5.75 7.33 13.95
CA ILE A 88 6.43 6.14 13.46
C ILE A 88 7.16 5.51 14.65
N PRO A 89 6.95 4.21 14.93
CA PRO A 89 7.70 3.51 15.96
C PRO A 89 9.20 3.65 15.70
N ASN A 90 9.93 4.13 16.70
CA ASN A 90 11.38 4.18 16.62
C ASN A 90 11.89 2.77 16.98
N ASP A 91 12.28 1.96 16.00
CA ASP A 91 12.73 0.56 16.19
C ASP A 91 14.01 0.41 17.03
N LYS A 92 14.46 1.46 17.74
CA LYS A 92 15.54 1.40 18.71
C LYS A 92 15.01 1.11 20.11
N ALA A 93 14.50 -0.11 20.27
CA ALA A 93 14.65 -0.83 21.53
C ALA A 93 16.13 -1.25 21.69
N SER A 94 17.00 -0.26 21.84
CA SER A 94 18.31 -0.41 22.47
C SER A 94 18.42 0.70 23.48
N SER A 95 18.06 0.33 24.70
CA SER A 95 18.32 1.06 25.93
C SER A 95 19.80 1.45 25.99
N LYS A 96 20.11 2.66 25.56
CA LYS A 96 21.15 3.47 26.20
C LYS A 96 20.52 4.81 26.48
N VAL A 97 20.08 4.94 27.73
CA VAL A 97 19.82 6.24 28.36
C VAL A 97 21.12 7.03 28.24
N SER A 98 21.22 7.87 27.22
CA SER A 98 22.22 8.93 27.16
C SER A 98 21.62 10.12 27.89
N LEU A 99 21.79 10.13 29.20
CA LEU A 99 21.75 11.37 29.98
C LEU A 99 22.85 12.27 29.37
N LEU A 100 22.51 13.50 29.02
CA LEU A 100 23.37 14.54 28.41
C LEU A 100 23.33 14.58 26.87
N THR A 101 22.37 15.35 26.33
CA THR A 101 22.62 16.45 25.38
C THR A 101 21.31 17.17 25.10
N THR A 102 21.27 18.43 25.52
CA THR A 102 20.33 19.44 25.03
C THR A 102 20.61 19.66 23.54
N GLU A 103 19.55 19.90 22.75
CA GLU A 103 19.56 20.19 21.30
C GLU A 103 19.54 18.99 20.32
N ASN A 104 18.33 18.43 20.10
CA ASN A 104 17.75 18.03 18.80
C ASN A 104 16.51 17.12 18.98
N GLN A 105 15.47 17.65 19.64
CA GLN A 105 14.18 16.95 19.78
C GLN A 105 13.31 17.06 18.50
N SER A 106 13.79 16.56 17.36
CA SER A 106 12.94 16.31 16.17
C SER A 106 12.30 14.92 16.20
N HIS A 107 12.53 14.15 17.28
CA HIS A 107 12.10 12.77 17.42
C HIS A 107 10.70 12.63 18.04
N ASN A 108 9.67 13.24 17.42
CA ASN A 108 8.26 12.77 17.53
C ASN A 108 7.25 13.61 16.72
N LYS A 109 7.63 14.27 15.63
CA LYS A 109 6.63 14.95 14.79
C LYS A 109 5.85 13.90 13.98
N PRO A 110 4.50 13.93 14.00
CA PRO A 110 3.71 13.03 13.17
C PRO A 110 4.06 13.21 11.69
N LYS A 111 4.40 12.10 11.02
CA LYS A 111 4.73 12.05 9.59
C LYS A 111 3.71 11.22 8.84
N LEU A 112 3.48 11.59 7.58
CA LEU A 112 2.73 10.77 6.65
C LEU A 112 3.59 9.55 6.29
N HIS A 113 3.07 8.36 6.58
CA HIS A 113 3.81 7.12 6.37
C HIS A 113 2.91 6.03 5.82
N VAL A 114 3.50 5.09 5.09
CA VAL A 114 2.80 3.93 4.52
C VAL A 114 2.28 3.04 5.66
N VAL A 115 0.97 2.82 5.71
CA VAL A 115 0.32 1.87 6.63
C VAL A 115 0.01 0.55 5.95
N TYR A 116 -0.29 0.58 4.65
CA TYR A 116 -0.51 -0.60 3.80
C TYR A 116 0.08 -0.36 2.41
N SER A 117 0.55 -1.43 1.78
CA SER A 117 0.94 -1.44 0.39
C SER A 117 0.46 -2.72 -0.29
N ALA A 118 0.18 -2.63 -1.58
CA ALA A 118 -0.16 -3.77 -2.41
C ALA A 118 0.45 -3.57 -3.80
N SER A 119 0.81 -4.66 -4.44
CA SER A 119 1.51 -4.65 -5.72
C SER A 119 0.71 -5.42 -6.74
N SER A 120 0.75 -4.96 -7.99
CA SER A 120 0.20 -5.72 -9.12
C SER A 120 0.87 -7.09 -9.24
N PRO A 121 0.18 -8.14 -9.69
CA PRO A 121 0.80 -9.46 -9.89
C PRO A 121 2.04 -9.46 -10.80
N SER A 122 2.13 -8.48 -11.69
CA SER A 122 3.24 -8.27 -12.63
C SER A 122 4.45 -7.54 -12.03
N THR A 123 4.44 -7.20 -10.73
CA THR A 123 5.59 -6.62 -10.04
C THR A 123 5.85 -7.33 -8.71
N ASN A 124 7.11 -7.67 -8.47
CA ASN A 124 7.57 -8.24 -7.20
C ASN A 124 8.05 -7.16 -6.21
N ARG A 125 7.84 -5.89 -6.54
CA ARG A 125 8.28 -4.74 -5.72
C ARG A 125 7.12 -4.28 -4.85
N TRP A 126 7.40 -3.98 -3.58
CA TRP A 126 6.44 -3.40 -2.65
C TRP A 126 7.11 -2.30 -1.83
N LEU A 127 6.30 -1.40 -1.25
CA LEU A 127 6.78 -0.41 -0.29
C LEU A 127 6.59 -0.93 1.13
N ALA A 128 7.60 -0.76 1.96
CA ALA A 128 7.55 -1.21 3.34
C ALA A 128 6.57 -0.36 4.17
N LYS A 129 6.00 -0.97 5.22
CA LYS A 129 5.26 -0.22 6.23
C LYS A 129 6.21 0.80 6.89
N TYR A 130 5.68 1.96 7.27
CA TYR A 130 6.39 3.10 7.84
C TYR A 130 7.34 3.84 6.88
N THR A 131 7.38 3.47 5.59
CA THR A 131 8.07 4.29 4.60
C THR A 131 7.47 5.69 4.54
N VAL A 132 8.34 6.71 4.49
CA VAL A 132 7.99 8.14 4.46
C VAL A 132 8.36 8.72 3.11
N PHE A 133 7.47 9.55 2.57
CA PHE A 133 7.73 10.31 1.36
C PHE A 133 8.33 11.70 1.71
N PRO A 134 9.20 12.27 0.86
CA PRO A 134 9.67 13.65 1.00
C PRO A 134 8.49 14.64 1.09
N ASP A 135 8.64 15.74 1.85
CA ASP A 135 7.53 16.69 2.08
C ASP A 135 6.99 17.33 0.80
N ASN A 136 7.83 17.46 -0.23
CA ASN A 136 7.47 17.97 -1.55
C ASN A 136 6.90 16.88 -2.49
N ASP A 137 6.79 15.63 -2.04
CA ASP A 137 6.26 14.54 -2.85
C ASP A 137 4.74 14.67 -3.06
N LEU A 138 4.27 14.18 -4.21
CA LEU A 138 2.86 14.21 -4.60
C LEU A 138 1.93 13.62 -3.53
N VAL A 139 2.35 12.57 -2.82
CA VAL A 139 1.57 11.94 -1.75
C VAL A 139 1.37 12.91 -0.57
N ASN A 140 2.43 13.64 -0.17
CA ASN A 140 2.34 14.65 0.90
C ASN A 140 1.54 15.88 0.47
N GLN A 141 1.65 16.27 -0.80
CA GLN A 141 0.84 17.35 -1.37
C GLN A 141 -0.64 16.99 -1.37
N ALA A 142 -1.01 15.77 -1.77
CA ALA A 142 -2.40 15.31 -1.77
C ALA A 142 -3.00 15.34 -0.36
N TYR A 143 -2.23 14.90 0.64
CA TYR A 143 -2.63 15.02 2.05
C TYR A 143 -2.85 16.48 2.47
N SER A 144 -1.88 17.34 2.20
CA SER A 144 -1.89 18.73 2.66
C SER A 144 -2.98 19.56 1.98
N GLN A 145 -3.26 19.29 0.70
CA GLN A 145 -4.26 20.00 -0.09
C GLN A 145 -5.66 19.37 0.02
N SER A 146 -5.78 18.18 0.60
CA SER A 146 -7.04 17.40 0.67
C SER A 146 -7.70 17.20 -0.70
N LYS A 147 -6.89 16.86 -1.71
CA LYS A 147 -7.31 16.76 -3.11
C LYS A 147 -6.82 15.48 -3.77
N ILE A 148 -7.33 15.25 -4.98
CA ILE A 148 -6.79 14.27 -5.92
C ILE A 148 -5.73 14.99 -6.75
N LEU A 149 -4.54 14.43 -6.82
CA LEU A 149 -3.41 14.95 -7.59
C LEU A 149 -2.85 13.85 -8.49
N GLU A 150 -2.36 14.26 -9.65
CA GLU A 150 -1.73 13.40 -10.65
C GLU A 150 -0.43 14.07 -11.10
N GLY A 151 0.60 13.28 -11.34
CA GLY A 151 1.92 13.79 -11.72
C GLY A 151 3.02 12.77 -11.53
N GLU A 152 4.26 13.23 -11.49
CA GLU A 152 5.43 12.37 -11.26
C GLU A 152 5.78 12.32 -9.77
N SER A 153 6.08 11.13 -9.26
CA SER A 153 6.55 10.93 -7.89
C SER A 153 7.69 9.93 -7.85
N GLU A 154 8.54 10.05 -6.82
CA GLU A 154 9.68 9.18 -6.60
C GLU A 154 9.31 8.10 -5.58
N ILE A 155 9.43 6.84 -5.96
CA ILE A 155 9.24 5.70 -5.06
C ILE A 155 10.51 5.54 -4.20
N PRO A 156 10.41 5.70 -2.86
CA PRO A 156 11.56 5.56 -1.97
C PRO A 156 11.80 4.09 -1.60
N PHE A 157 12.24 3.26 -2.55
CA PHE A 157 12.67 1.90 -2.23
C PHE A 157 13.93 1.93 -1.35
N PRO A 158 14.18 0.89 -0.53
CA PRO A 158 15.37 0.84 0.33
C PRO A 158 16.70 0.90 -0.43
N SER A 159 16.75 0.37 -1.65
CA SER A 159 18.01 0.18 -2.41
C SER A 159 18.19 1.16 -3.57
N TRP A 160 17.13 1.80 -4.06
CA TRP A 160 17.20 2.80 -5.12
C TRP A 160 15.92 3.65 -5.16
N LYS A 161 15.93 4.68 -6.00
CA LYS A 161 14.78 5.56 -6.24
C LYS A 161 14.31 5.37 -7.67
N GLU A 162 13.00 5.24 -7.86
CA GLU A 162 12.39 5.09 -9.18
C GLU A 162 11.31 6.16 -9.35
N ARG A 163 11.40 6.92 -10.43
CA ARG A 163 10.44 7.97 -10.75
C ARG A 163 9.39 7.43 -11.71
N CYS A 164 8.12 7.65 -11.40
CA CYS A 164 7.03 7.18 -12.25
C CYS A 164 5.78 8.05 -12.10
N PRO A 165 4.84 7.94 -13.07
CA PRO A 165 3.52 8.52 -12.93
C PRO A 165 2.84 8.01 -11.66
N CYS A 166 2.26 8.93 -10.92
CA CYS A 166 1.62 8.70 -9.65
C CYS A 166 0.32 9.49 -9.58
N GLU A 167 -0.71 8.82 -9.08
CA GLU A 167 -1.98 9.44 -8.74
C GLU A 167 -2.20 9.27 -7.24
N ALA A 168 -2.56 10.34 -6.55
CA ALA A 168 -2.85 10.31 -5.11
C ALA A 168 -4.18 10.96 -4.79
N LEU A 169 -4.93 10.33 -3.90
CA LEU A 169 -6.26 10.72 -3.47
C LEU A 169 -6.31 10.81 -1.95
N TYR A 170 -6.63 12.00 -1.44
CA TYR A 170 -6.95 12.17 -0.02
C TYR A 170 -8.38 11.71 0.29
N ASN A 171 -8.55 10.93 1.36
CA ASN A 171 -9.86 10.53 1.89
C ASN A 171 -9.78 10.27 3.40
N ARG A 172 -10.61 10.96 4.20
CA ARG A 172 -10.80 10.75 5.65
C ARG A 172 -9.48 10.52 6.42
N ASN A 173 -8.57 11.49 6.32
CA ASN A 173 -7.26 11.47 6.99
C ASN A 173 -6.22 10.47 6.45
N ARG A 174 -6.45 9.90 5.27
CA ARG A 174 -5.52 9.01 4.58
C ARG A 174 -5.26 9.47 3.16
N VAL A 175 -4.11 9.08 2.61
CA VAL A 175 -3.82 9.20 1.18
C VAL A 175 -3.75 7.80 0.58
N TYR A 176 -4.47 7.62 -0.51
CA TYR A 176 -4.41 6.44 -1.37
C TYR A 176 -3.60 6.85 -2.59
N ALA A 177 -2.53 6.16 -2.93
CA ALA A 177 -1.77 6.47 -4.13
C ALA A 177 -1.50 5.23 -4.98
N LEU A 178 -1.49 5.42 -6.29
CA LEU A 178 -1.10 4.43 -7.29
C LEU A 178 0.17 4.91 -7.99
N PHE A 179 1.22 4.11 -7.92
CA PHE A 179 2.47 4.33 -8.64
C PHE A 179 2.50 3.41 -9.87
N HIS A 180 2.55 3.99 -11.07
CA HIS A 180 2.46 3.27 -12.34
C HIS A 180 3.86 3.01 -12.90
N LEU A 181 4.44 1.84 -12.59
CA LEU A 181 5.75 1.41 -13.12
C LEU A 181 5.73 1.17 -14.64
N THR A 182 4.54 0.91 -15.17
CA THR A 182 4.23 0.91 -16.60
C THR A 182 2.89 1.62 -16.81
N PRO A 183 2.67 2.28 -17.94
CA PRO A 183 1.41 2.97 -18.20
C PRO A 183 0.21 1.99 -18.15
N PRO A 184 -0.94 2.41 -17.59
CA PRO A 184 -2.18 1.64 -17.69
C PRO A 184 -2.60 1.51 -19.16
N PRO A 185 -3.34 0.45 -19.53
CA PRO A 185 -3.88 0.32 -20.89
C PRO A 185 -4.79 1.52 -21.17
N ASN A 186 -4.57 2.17 -22.30
CA ASN A 186 -5.45 3.25 -22.72
C ASN A 186 -6.80 2.66 -23.16
N LEU A 187 -7.91 3.26 -22.73
CA LEU A 187 -9.25 2.85 -23.17
C LEU A 187 -9.41 2.95 -24.69
N ASP A 188 -8.65 3.84 -25.32
CA ASP A 188 -8.66 4.08 -26.77
C ASP A 188 -7.70 3.17 -27.55
N GLN A 189 -6.86 2.38 -26.88
CA GLN A 189 -5.98 1.42 -27.55
C GLN A 189 -6.76 0.14 -27.88
N MET A 190 -7.02 -0.10 -29.17
CA MET A 190 -7.55 -1.38 -29.63
C MET A 190 -6.63 -2.51 -29.17
N THR A 191 -7.17 -3.47 -28.41
CA THR A 191 -6.49 -4.73 -28.12
C THR A 191 -6.36 -5.52 -29.41
N LEU A 192 -5.14 -5.62 -29.93
CA LEU A 192 -4.81 -6.57 -31.00
C LEU A 192 -4.94 -7.98 -30.41
N PHE A 193 -5.99 -8.69 -30.82
CA PHE A 193 -6.15 -10.12 -30.57
C PHE A 193 -5.28 -10.93 -31.55
#